data_AF-A0A5E6XMP9-F1
#
_entry.id   AF-A0A5E6XMP9-F1
#
_cell.length_a   1.000
_cell.length_b   1.000
_cell.length_c   1.000
_cell.angle_alpha   90.00
_cell.angle_beta   90.00
_cell.angle_gamma   90.00
#
_symmetry.space_group_name_H-M   'P 1'
#
loop_
_entity.id
_entity.type
_entity.pdbx_description
1 polymer ?
#
loop_
_entity_poly.entity_id
_entity_poly.type
_entity_poly.pdbx_seq_one_letter_code
_entity_poly.pdbx_strand_id
1 'polypeptide(L)' 'MNILIHPAQFPVQNVTYRVLDGSGAISPYVRYRITTRERKVFEGVTDHAGISQPVPTRYPEAMTIEFPDTLIPNSEEQ' A
#
# COMPACT_ATOMS: atom_id res chain seq x y z
N MET A 1 5.63 11.98 -41.75
CA MET A 1 5.38 12.75 -40.52
C MET A 1 5.84 11.87 -39.38
N ASN A 2 6.95 12.22 -38.73
CA ASN A 2 7.56 11.38 -37.70
C ASN A 2 7.19 11.98 -36.35
N ILE A 3 6.29 11.33 -35.61
CA ILE A 3 5.92 11.75 -34.27
C ILE A 3 6.95 11.12 -33.32
N LEU A 4 7.74 11.96 -32.66
CA LEU A 4 8.63 11.56 -31.58
C LEU A 4 7.78 11.51 -30.30
N ILE A 5 7.37 10.32 -29.86
CA ILE A 5 6.67 10.16 -28.58
C ILE A 5 7.75 10.13 -27.49
N HIS A 6 7.86 11.20 -26.71
CA HIS A 6 8.60 11.12 -25.45
C HIS A 6 7.88 10.15 -24.53
N PRO A 7 8.57 9.17 -23.89
CA PRO A 7 7.93 8.33 -22.89
C PRO A 7 7.37 9.25 -21.81
N ALA A 8 6.08 9.10 -21.47
CA ALA A 8 5.44 9.86 -20.42
C ALA A 8 6.22 9.64 -19.10
N GLN A 9 7.00 10.64 -18.70
CA GLN A 9 7.71 10.63 -17.43
C GLN A 9 6.73 11.12 -16.37
N PHE A 10 5.94 10.21 -15.80
CA PHE A 10 5.14 10.53 -14.62
C PHE A 10 6.08 10.85 -13.46
N PRO A 11 5.86 11.96 -12.73
CA PRO A 11 6.68 12.30 -11.58
C PRO A 11 6.53 11.23 -10.50
N VAL A 12 7.61 10.97 -9.77
CA VAL A 12 7.54 10.12 -8.57
C VAL A 12 6.81 10.89 -7.48
N GLN A 13 5.78 10.27 -6.91
CA GLN A 13 5.02 10.79 -5.79
C GLN A 13 5.26 9.92 -4.56
N ASN A 14 5.10 10.49 -3.37
CA ASN A 14 5.14 9.76 -2.10
C ASN A 14 3.72 9.60 -1.56
N VAL A 15 3.25 8.36 -1.43
CA VAL A 15 1.90 8.04 -0.95
C VAL A 15 1.97 7.34 0.40
N THR A 16 1.06 7.68 1.31
CA THR A 16 0.88 6.97 2.58
C THR A 16 -0.51 6.34 2.63
N TYR A 17 -0.63 5.23 3.34
CA TYR A 17 -1.91 4.54 3.56
C TYR A 17 -2.25 4.54 5.05
N ARG A 18 -3.54 4.67 5.36
CA ARG A 18 -4.06 4.45 6.71
C ARG A 18 -4.81 3.13 6.75
N VAL A 19 -4.47 2.29 7.71
CA VAL A 19 -5.12 0.98 7.91
C VAL A 19 -6.26 1.14 8.92
N LEU A 20 -7.43 0.68 8.53
CA LEU A 20 -8.62 0.61 9.36
C LEU A 20 -9.04 -0.86 9.51
N ASP A 21 -9.65 -1.21 10.64
CA ASP A 21 -10.26 -2.53 10.83
C ASP A 21 -11.64 -2.62 10.15
N GLY A 22 -12.30 -3.78 10.27
CA GLY A 22 -13.63 -4.02 9.73
C GLY A 22 -14.74 -3.14 10.35
N SER A 23 -14.50 -2.51 11.49
CA SER A 23 -15.41 -1.54 12.12
C SER A 23 -15.16 -0.10 11.66
N GLY A 24 -14.07 0.14 10.92
CA GLY A 24 -13.61 1.47 10.52
C GLY A 24 -12.72 2.16 11.57
N ALA A 25 -12.37 1.48 12.66
CA ALA A 25 -11.44 2.00 13.65
C ALA A 25 -9.99 1.90 13.17
N ILE A 26 -9.14 2.81 13.64
CA ILE A 26 -7.72 2.83 13.27
C ILE A 26 -7.05 1.55 13.76
N SER A 27 -6.29 0.91 12.88
CA SER A 27 -5.45 -0.25 13.22
C SER A 27 -3.97 0.15 13.29
N PRO A 28 -3.46 0.50 14.49
CA PRO A 28 -2.06 0.86 14.65
C PRO A 28 -1.16 -0.38 14.66
N TYR A 29 0.12 -0.19 14.37
CA TYR A 29 1.15 -1.22 14.46
C TYR A 29 0.88 -2.51 13.66
N VAL A 30 0.18 -2.38 12.54
CA VAL A 30 -0.10 -3.48 11.61
C VAL A 30 1.06 -3.64 10.63
N ARG A 31 1.57 -4.86 10.49
CA ARG A 31 2.54 -5.18 9.45
C ARG A 31 1.88 -5.14 8.08
N TYR A 32 2.53 -4.49 7.13
CA TYR A 32 2.06 -4.39 5.75
C TYR A 32 3.16 -4.76 4.76
N ARG A 33 2.72 -5.16 3.57
CA ARG A 33 3.54 -5.29 2.37
C ARG A 33 2.84 -4.59 1.22
N ILE A 34 3.53 -3.65 0.59
CA ILE A 34 3.04 -2.86 -0.54
C ILE A 34 3.90 -3.17 -1.76
N THR A 35 3.26 -3.61 -2.84
CA THR A 35 3.91 -3.84 -4.13
C THR A 35 3.43 -2.81 -5.13
N THR A 36 4.36 -2.04 -5.71
CA THR A 36 4.03 -1.04 -6.73
C THR A 36 3.98 -1.67 -8.12
N ARG A 37 3.33 -1.01 -9.08
CA ARG A 37 3.34 -1.43 -10.50
C ARG A 37 4.76 -1.58 -11.07
N GLU A 38 5.71 -0.80 -10.57
CA GLU A 38 7.13 -0.91 -10.91
C GLU A 38 7.83 -2.12 -10.29
N ARG A 39 7.08 -3.04 -9.65
CA ARG A 39 7.55 -4.26 -8.97
C ARG A 39 8.49 -3.98 -7.79
N LYS A 40 8.41 -2.78 -7.21
CA LYS A 40 9.08 -2.48 -5.94
C LYS A 40 8.22 -2.94 -4.79
N VAL A 41 8.85 -3.54 -3.79
CA VAL A 41 8.20 -4.04 -2.58
C VAL A 41 8.63 -3.18 -1.40
N PHE A 42 7.66 -2.71 -0.62
CA PHE A 42 7.86 -1.93 0.59
C PHE A 42 7.16 -2.64 1.75
N GLU A 43 7.93 -3.01 2.75
CA GLU A 43 7.42 -3.70 3.94
C GLU A 43 7.67 -2.84 5.17
N GLY A 44 6.76 -2.91 6.13
CA GLY A 44 6.87 -2.12 7.33
C GLY A 44 5.75 -2.40 8.31
N VAL A 45 5.69 -1.56 9.33
CA VAL A 45 4.65 -1.58 10.36
C VAL A 45 4.07 -0.17 10.43
N THR A 46 2.74 -0.06 10.50
CA THR A 46 2.08 1.24 10.63
C THR A 46 2.38 1.92 11.96
N ASP A 47 2.28 3.24 12.01
CA ASP A 47 2.47 3.99 13.25
C ASP A 47 1.27 3.92 14.20
N HIS A 48 1.31 4.70 15.28
CA HIS A 48 0.24 4.83 16.28
C HIS A 48 -1.09 5.36 15.71
N ALA A 49 -1.07 6.01 14.54
CA ALA A 49 -2.24 6.50 13.83
C ALA A 49 -2.64 5.57 12.67
N GLY A 50 -2.05 4.37 12.60
CA GLY A 50 -2.30 3.38 11.56
C GLY A 50 -1.74 3.78 10.20
N ILE A 51 -0.78 4.72 10.13
CA ILE A 51 -0.24 5.26 8.88
C ILE A 51 1.02 4.49 8.47
N SER A 52 1.11 4.12 7.19
CA SER A 52 2.30 3.50 6.58
C SER A 52 3.43 4.52 6.38
N GLN A 53 4.65 4.04 6.20
CA GLN A 53 5.71 4.89 5.68
C GLN A 53 5.38 5.37 4.25
N PRO A 54 5.94 6.53 3.81
CA PRO A 54 5.73 7.01 2.46
C PRO A 54 6.31 6.04 1.41
N VAL A 55 5.49 5.68 0.43
CA VAL A 55 5.84 4.80 -0.69
C VAL A 55 6.06 5.64 -1.96
N PRO A 56 7.29 5.68 -2.50
CA PRO A 56 7.57 6.37 -3.74
C PRO A 56 7.10 5.55 -4.95
N THR A 57 6.18 6.10 -5.74
CA THR A 57 5.70 5.48 -6.99
C THR A 57 5.31 6.53 -8.03
N ARG A 58 5.37 6.15 -9.30
CA ARG A 58 4.79 6.91 -10.41
C ARG A 58 3.32 6.57 -10.66
N TYR A 59 2.84 5.47 -10.10
CA TYR A 59 1.51 4.90 -10.37
C TYR A 59 0.76 4.64 -9.06
N PRO A 60 0.35 5.69 -8.34
CA PRO A 60 -0.37 5.57 -7.07
C PRO A 60 -1.68 4.79 -7.17
N GLU A 61 -2.30 4.78 -8.35
CA GLU A 61 -3.53 4.05 -8.65
C GLU A 61 -3.33 2.54 -8.85
N ALA A 62 -2.08 2.08 -9.00
CA ALA A 62 -1.73 0.70 -9.36
C ALA A 62 -0.77 0.10 -8.33
N MET A 63 -1.30 -0.18 -7.14
CA MET A 63 -0.56 -0.74 -6.02
C MET A 63 -1.33 -1.93 -5.41
N THR A 64 -0.59 -2.92 -4.94
CA THR A 64 -1.14 -4.07 -4.21
C THR A 64 -0.70 -3.98 -2.76
N ILE A 65 -1.64 -4.12 -1.82
CA ILE A 65 -1.39 -4.02 -0.38
C ILE A 65 -1.81 -5.35 0.25
N GLU A 66 -0.93 -5.92 1.06
CA GLU A 66 -1.13 -7.17 1.77
C GLU A 66 -0.83 -6.96 3.27
N PHE A 67 -1.56 -7.67 4.12
CA PHE A 67 -1.38 -7.66 5.57
C PHE A 67 -1.03 -9.09 6.03
N PRO A 68 0.25 -9.44 6.16
CA PRO A 68 0.68 -10.82 6.40
C PRO A 68 0.30 -11.35 7.79
N ASP A 69 0.11 -10.46 8.77
CA ASP A 69 -0.13 -10.83 10.17
C ASP A 69 -1.64 -10.80 10.54
N THR A 70 -2.52 -10.35 9.63
CA THR A 70 -3.96 -10.48 9.85
C THR A 70 -4.37 -11.92 9.61
N LEU A 71 -4.23 -12.75 10.65
CA LEU A 71 -4.89 -14.03 10.72
C LEU A 71 -6.40 -13.77 10.58
N ILE A 72 -6.99 -14.35 9.54
CA ILE A 72 -8.44 -14.50 9.43
C ILE A 72 -8.88 -15.13 10.76
N PRO A 73 -9.77 -14.50 11.56
CA PRO A 73 -10.36 -15.22 12.67
C PRO A 73 -11.09 -16.41 12.05
N ASN A 74 -10.59 -17.62 12.33
CA ASN A 74 -11.32 -18.84 12.05
C ASN A 74 -12.74 -18.63 12.59
N SER A 75 -13.71 -18.56 11.70
CA SER A 75 -15.10 -18.78 12.05
C SER A 75 -15.22 -20.26 12.36
N GLU A 76 -14.73 -20.66 13.53
CA GLU A 76 -15.10 -21.93 14.12
C GLU A 76 -16.47 -21.71 14.77
N GLU A 77 -17.49 -22.16 14.04
CA GLU A 77 -18.80 -22.49 14.58
C GLU A 77 -18.62 -23.30 15.87
N GLN A 78 -19.12 -22.76 16.99
CA GLN A 78 -19.67 -23.53 18.11
C GLN A 78 -20.91 -22.84 18.66
#